data_AF-D9PF66-F1
#
_entry.id   AF-D9PF66-F1
#
_cell.length_a   1.000
_cell.length_b   1.000
_cell.length_c   1.000
_cell.angle_alpha   90.00
_cell.angle_beta   90.00
_cell.angle_gamma   90.00
#
_symmetry.space_group_name_H-M   'P 1'
#
loop_
_entity.id
_entity.type
_entity.pdbx_description
1 polymer ?
#
loop_
_entity_poly.entity_id
_entity_poly.type
_entity_poly.pdbx_seq_one_letter_code
_entity_poly.pdbx_strand_id
1 'polypeptide(L)'
;MGLFGLVMTLAAQAAGTEVTDERGVTTRWASPPQRIVSLLPSLTETVCELGACARLVGVDRYSNWPASVRSLPQLGGGIDPNVEAVLALRPDAVLIAHSSRAVDQLLALGLKVVVLEPKNSADVQRVLRQVGQLLGVDEAQTQGVWRQIDAAVSAAAQSLPVRVKNTRVYFEVNSAPYGAGEASFIGETLARLGARNILPASMGPFPPAQPRIRGAIQPRPDHGRRPELRWHVAAPRLGGHPRAARKPPVCVQRRRVRRAGAPWPSHGRLRPPDGRLPAQQGAMRVPAAPVMNLLAHTPTAAPRPQRRAWWLGAGLLALSLVLGVLGLGVGSTGLEAVWQMLADPVAAQIVRDIRAPRTLGAFAAGALLGLAGAVAQGLFRNPLADPFLLGSASGASLGVVVALVSLGISPFAAGWAVRLGLTGAAFMGAVAAVLLTLALARGVQHTLRLLLAGVVVGVVLGALASLVTLSFPDTLQAMQVFMLGSTAFVGWSACALMAGCGCCA
;
A
#
# COMPACT_ATOMS: atom_id res chain seq x y z
N MET A 1 -56.22 51.96 -21.28
CA MET A 1 -56.65 50.54 -21.39
C MET A 1 -55.85 49.97 -22.55
N GLY A 2 -54.92 49.02 -22.48
CA GLY A 2 -54.41 48.09 -21.48
C GLY A 2 -53.49 47.12 -22.26
N LEU A 3 -52.62 46.39 -21.57
CA LEU A 3 -51.72 45.33 -22.07
C LEU A 3 -50.44 45.76 -22.83
N PHE A 4 -49.46 46.24 -22.07
CA PHE A 4 -48.05 45.85 -22.29
C PHE A 4 -47.50 45.44 -20.93
N GLY A 5 -47.90 44.25 -20.49
CA GLY A 5 -47.57 43.70 -19.18
C GLY A 5 -46.84 42.37 -19.32
N LEU A 6 -45.59 42.38 -18.86
CA LEU A 6 -45.06 41.36 -17.96
C LEU A 6 -44.75 39.96 -18.52
N VAL A 7 -43.51 39.76 -19.02
CA VAL A 7 -42.69 38.58 -18.70
C VAL A 7 -41.20 38.96 -18.79
N MET A 8 -40.66 39.61 -17.76
CA MET A 8 -39.22 39.52 -17.46
C MET A 8 -39.06 38.48 -16.35
N THR A 9 -38.99 37.21 -16.74
CA THR A 9 -38.45 36.16 -15.88
C THR A 9 -36.96 36.42 -15.71
N LEU A 10 -36.58 36.95 -14.55
CA LEU A 10 -35.21 36.90 -14.02
C LEU A 10 -34.81 35.43 -13.87
N ALA A 11 -34.20 34.86 -14.91
CA ALA A 11 -33.35 33.69 -14.75
C ALA A 11 -32.08 34.17 -14.04
N ALA A 12 -32.03 34.02 -12.72
CA ALA A 12 -30.77 34.03 -12.00
C ALA A 12 -29.94 32.87 -12.56
N GLN A 13 -29.07 33.17 -13.53
CA GLN A 13 -28.08 32.21 -13.98
C GLN A 13 -27.21 31.88 -12.78
N ALA A 14 -27.28 30.65 -12.29
CA ALA A 14 -26.31 30.15 -11.32
C ALA A 14 -24.94 30.32 -11.98
N ALA A 15 -24.16 31.28 -11.49
CA ALA A 15 -22.85 31.56 -12.04
C ALA A 15 -22.02 30.27 -11.96
N GLY A 16 -21.41 29.89 -13.07
CA GLY A 16 -20.49 28.76 -13.09
C GLY A 16 -19.36 28.95 -12.08
N THR A 17 -18.84 27.86 -11.55
CA THR A 17 -17.71 27.88 -10.62
C THR A 17 -16.45 27.42 -11.34
N GLU A 18 -15.32 28.02 -11.00
CA GLU A 18 -14.02 27.53 -11.42
C GLU A 18 -13.07 27.47 -10.21
N VAL A 19 -12.26 26.43 -10.18
CA VAL A 19 -11.28 26.21 -9.11
C VAL A 19 -9.98 25.79 -9.74
N THR A 20 -8.93 26.55 -9.46
CA THR A 20 -7.54 26.14 -9.72
C THR A 20 -7.05 25.36 -8.52
N ASP A 21 -6.68 24.10 -8.72
CA ASP A 21 -6.23 23.21 -7.66
C ASP A 21 -4.72 23.29 -7.41
N GLU A 22 -4.18 22.45 -6.54
CA GLU A 22 -2.75 22.49 -6.18
C GLU A 22 -1.79 22.01 -7.28
N ARG A 23 -2.31 21.41 -8.35
CA ARG A 23 -1.53 21.08 -9.54
C ARG A 23 -1.43 22.28 -10.49
N GLY A 24 -2.10 23.39 -10.16
CA GLY A 24 -2.27 24.52 -11.07
C GLY A 24 -3.30 24.26 -12.17
N VAL A 25 -4.12 23.20 -12.04
CA VAL A 25 -5.14 22.85 -13.03
C VAL A 25 -6.45 23.52 -12.67
N THR A 26 -6.97 24.33 -13.59
CA THR A 26 -8.29 24.95 -13.44
C THR A 26 -9.38 24.02 -13.94
N THR A 27 -10.29 23.65 -13.05
CA THR A 27 -11.50 22.88 -13.38
C THR A 27 -12.71 23.80 -13.35
N ARG A 28 -13.60 23.67 -14.35
CA ARG A 28 -14.77 24.53 -14.53
C ARG A 28 -16.06 23.74 -14.46
N TRP A 29 -17.09 24.32 -13.84
CA TRP A 29 -18.45 23.81 -13.82
C TRP A 29 -19.42 24.89 -14.28
N ALA A 30 -20.46 24.49 -15.01
CA ALA A 30 -21.53 25.40 -15.43
C ALA A 30 -22.36 25.90 -14.25
N SER A 31 -22.41 25.13 -13.16
CA SER A 31 -23.04 25.48 -11.88
C SER A 31 -22.29 24.77 -10.75
N PRO A 32 -22.38 25.24 -9.49
CA PRO A 32 -21.77 24.55 -8.36
C PRO A 32 -22.17 23.05 -8.31
N PRO A 33 -21.21 22.13 -8.08
CA PRO A 33 -21.49 20.70 -8.05
C PRO A 33 -22.44 20.35 -6.90
N GLN A 34 -23.36 19.41 -7.17
CA GLN A 34 -24.39 18.98 -6.22
C GLN A 34 -24.12 17.58 -5.66
N ARG A 35 -23.30 16.79 -6.35
CA ARG A 35 -22.88 15.45 -5.93
C ARG A 35 -21.37 15.43 -5.74
N ILE A 36 -20.92 15.54 -4.50
CA ILE A 36 -19.51 15.65 -4.16
C ILE A 36 -19.05 14.38 -3.46
N VAL A 37 -17.93 13.83 -3.90
CA VAL A 37 -17.19 12.81 -3.15
C VAL A 37 -15.99 13.48 -2.49
N SER A 38 -15.79 13.25 -1.19
CA SER A 38 -14.62 13.73 -0.45
C SER A 38 -13.77 12.56 0.03
N LEU A 39 -12.52 12.50 -0.41
CA LEU A 39 -11.60 11.41 -0.06
C LEU A 39 -10.57 11.82 1.01
N LEU A 40 -10.85 12.88 1.77
CA LEU A 40 -9.99 13.33 2.86
C LEU A 40 -10.85 13.89 4.02
N PRO A 41 -10.63 13.48 5.28
CA PRO A 41 -11.46 13.92 6.40
C PRO A 41 -11.56 15.44 6.53
N SER A 42 -10.43 16.15 6.41
CA SER A 42 -10.39 17.61 6.49
C SER A 42 -11.22 18.29 5.39
N LEU A 43 -11.27 17.74 4.18
CA LEU A 43 -12.10 18.28 3.10
C LEU A 43 -13.58 17.99 3.34
N THR A 44 -13.91 16.84 3.92
CA THR A 44 -15.28 16.49 4.34
C THR A 44 -15.79 17.50 5.37
N GLU A 45 -15.01 17.77 6.41
CA GLU A 45 -15.35 18.76 7.44
C GLU A 45 -15.50 20.15 6.82
N THR A 46 -14.59 20.54 5.93
CA THR A 46 -14.64 21.84 5.23
C THR A 46 -15.92 22.02 4.42
N VAL A 47 -16.35 21.01 3.66
CA VAL A 47 -17.61 21.08 2.88
C VAL A 47 -18.82 21.23 3.80
N CYS A 48 -18.82 20.53 4.93
CA CYS A 48 -19.91 20.61 5.90
C CYS A 48 -19.95 21.94 6.64
N GLU A 49 -18.79 22.48 7.04
CA GLU A 49 -18.66 23.78 7.71
C GLU A 49 -19.12 24.94 6.82
N LEU A 50 -18.91 24.82 5.51
CA LEU A 50 -19.40 25.78 4.51
C LEU A 50 -20.90 25.59 4.17
N GLY A 51 -21.62 24.76 4.92
CA GLY A 51 -23.08 24.59 4.79
C GLY A 51 -23.52 23.69 3.64
N ALA A 52 -22.60 22.98 2.98
CA ALA A 52 -22.90 22.14 1.82
C ALA A 52 -22.83 20.63 2.13
N CYS A 53 -22.94 20.23 3.40
CA CYS A 53 -22.80 18.84 3.83
C CYS A 53 -23.77 17.88 3.10
N ALA A 54 -24.97 18.33 2.77
CA ALA A 54 -25.98 17.55 2.05
C ALA A 54 -25.59 17.21 0.60
N ARG A 55 -24.59 17.89 0.02
CA ARG A 55 -24.06 17.60 -1.32
C ARG A 55 -23.06 16.44 -1.32
N LEU A 56 -22.62 15.98 -0.15
CA LEU A 56 -21.72 14.84 -0.04
C LEU A 56 -22.49 13.53 -0.32
N VAL A 57 -22.04 12.78 -1.32
CA VAL A 57 -22.62 11.47 -1.70
C VAL A 57 -21.75 10.28 -1.30
N GLY A 58 -20.53 10.54 -0.83
CA GLY A 58 -19.62 9.52 -0.31
C GLY A 58 -18.35 10.13 0.25
N VAL A 59 -17.76 9.46 1.24
CA VAL A 59 -16.62 9.96 2.02
C VAL A 59 -15.53 8.90 2.17
N ASP A 60 -14.33 9.32 2.58
CA ASP A 60 -13.30 8.38 3.01
C ASP A 60 -13.69 7.66 4.31
N ARG A 61 -13.00 6.54 4.59
CA ARG A 61 -13.27 5.66 5.74
C ARG A 61 -12.99 6.27 7.11
N TYR A 62 -12.27 7.39 7.18
CA TYR A 62 -11.87 8.03 8.44
C TYR A 62 -12.72 9.27 8.76
N SER A 63 -13.45 9.81 7.78
CA SER A 63 -14.41 10.90 7.97
C SER A 63 -15.45 10.54 9.02
N ASN A 64 -15.55 11.37 10.07
CA ASN A 64 -16.35 11.04 11.25
C ASN A 64 -17.16 12.22 11.83
N TRP A 65 -17.04 13.41 11.23
CA TRP A 65 -17.72 14.64 11.62
C TRP A 65 -18.23 15.40 10.37
N PRO A 66 -19.42 16.03 10.43
CA PRO A 66 -20.44 15.88 11.48
C PRO A 66 -20.98 14.44 11.50
N ALA A 67 -21.68 14.03 12.57
CA ALA A 67 -22.08 12.63 12.75
C ALA A 67 -22.90 12.05 11.58
N SER A 68 -23.62 12.91 10.84
CA SER A 68 -24.39 12.54 9.65
C SER A 68 -23.54 11.92 8.53
N VAL A 69 -22.27 12.32 8.36
CA VAL A 69 -21.43 11.81 7.25
C VAL A 69 -21.09 10.34 7.39
N ARG A 70 -21.21 9.76 8.61
CA ARG A 70 -20.97 8.34 8.85
C ARG A 70 -21.99 7.42 8.18
N SER A 71 -23.15 7.96 7.80
CA SER A 71 -24.18 7.23 7.06
C SER A 71 -23.89 7.15 5.56
N LEU A 72 -22.96 7.96 5.05
CA LEU A 72 -22.59 7.97 3.64
C LEU A 72 -21.72 6.75 3.29
N PRO A 73 -21.74 6.31 2.01
CA PRO A 73 -20.84 5.26 1.54
C PRO A 73 -19.38 5.59 1.84
N GLN A 74 -18.65 4.62 2.40
CA GLN A 74 -17.22 4.72 2.68
C GLN A 74 -16.42 4.19 1.49
N LEU A 75 -15.59 5.06 0.90
CA LEU A 75 -14.97 4.85 -0.41
C LEU A 75 -13.48 4.50 -0.33
N GLY A 76 -13.02 3.89 0.76
CA GLY A 76 -11.59 3.63 1.01
C GLY A 76 -10.91 4.77 1.76
N GLY A 77 -9.58 4.77 1.81
CA GLY A 77 -8.80 5.87 2.42
C GLY A 77 -8.40 6.91 1.39
N GLY A 78 -7.83 8.04 1.85
CA GLY A 78 -7.34 9.09 0.94
C GLY A 78 -6.23 8.62 0.00
N ILE A 79 -5.56 7.51 0.30
CA ILE A 79 -4.50 6.96 -0.53
C ILE A 79 -5.02 5.88 -1.45
N ASP A 80 -5.80 4.97 -0.90
CA ASP A 80 -6.31 3.77 -1.52
C ASP A 80 -7.84 3.86 -1.72
N PRO A 81 -8.35 4.92 -2.37
CA PRO A 81 -9.78 5.03 -2.56
C PRO A 81 -10.25 3.95 -3.54
N ASN A 82 -11.45 3.47 -3.30
CA ASN A 82 -12.14 2.54 -4.17
C ASN A 82 -12.72 3.31 -5.38
N VAL A 83 -11.91 3.39 -6.44
CA VAL A 83 -12.23 4.11 -7.69
C VAL A 83 -13.55 3.64 -8.31
N GLU A 84 -13.85 2.35 -8.23
CA GLU A 84 -15.10 1.80 -8.75
C GLU A 84 -16.32 2.31 -7.99
N ALA A 85 -16.27 2.29 -6.66
CA ALA A 85 -17.34 2.81 -5.82
C ALA A 85 -17.51 4.33 -5.98
N VAL A 86 -16.41 5.07 -6.16
CA VAL A 86 -16.45 6.52 -6.47
C VAL A 86 -17.20 6.75 -7.78
N LEU A 87 -16.82 6.05 -8.86
CA LEU A 87 -17.43 6.22 -10.18
C LEU A 87 -18.91 5.85 -10.18
N ALA A 88 -19.29 4.79 -9.46
CA ALA A 88 -20.68 4.34 -9.32
C ALA A 88 -21.61 5.40 -8.70
N LEU A 89 -21.07 6.27 -7.84
CA LEU A 89 -21.84 7.36 -7.25
C LEU A 89 -22.13 8.52 -8.21
N ARG A 90 -21.55 8.53 -9.42
CA ARG A 90 -21.68 9.60 -10.42
C ARG A 90 -21.51 11.00 -9.80
N PRO A 91 -20.34 11.31 -9.22
CA PRO A 91 -20.09 12.62 -8.63
C PRO A 91 -19.81 13.68 -9.70
N ASP A 92 -20.22 14.91 -9.42
CA ASP A 92 -19.93 16.10 -10.21
C ASP A 92 -18.53 16.66 -9.89
N ALA A 93 -18.02 16.36 -8.68
CA ALA A 93 -16.68 16.73 -8.23
C ALA A 93 -16.14 15.69 -7.23
N VAL A 94 -14.84 15.41 -7.33
CA VAL A 94 -14.11 14.58 -6.38
C VAL A 94 -13.02 15.41 -5.73
N LEU A 95 -13.10 15.57 -4.41
CA LEU A 95 -12.08 16.22 -3.60
C LEU A 95 -11.07 15.19 -3.10
N ILE A 96 -9.79 15.38 -3.40
CA ILE A 96 -8.76 14.37 -3.13
C ILE A 96 -7.41 15.03 -2.81
N ALA A 97 -6.58 14.33 -2.04
CA ALA A 97 -5.21 14.75 -1.74
C ALA A 97 -4.26 14.42 -2.90
N HIS A 98 -3.15 15.17 -3.04
CA HIS A 98 -2.12 14.91 -4.03
C HIS A 98 -1.42 13.57 -3.79
N SER A 99 -1.32 13.16 -2.53
CA SER A 99 -0.78 11.85 -2.10
C SER A 99 -1.67 10.65 -2.50
N SER A 100 -2.85 10.87 -3.05
CA SER A 100 -3.71 9.76 -3.47
C SER A 100 -3.17 9.04 -4.70
N ARG A 101 -3.23 7.70 -4.70
CA ARG A 101 -2.82 6.89 -5.86
C ARG A 101 -3.86 6.87 -6.98
N ALA A 102 -5.05 7.40 -6.73
CA ALA A 102 -6.16 7.32 -7.66
C ALA A 102 -6.37 8.58 -8.53
N VAL A 103 -5.61 9.66 -8.32
CA VAL A 103 -5.81 10.94 -9.02
C VAL A 103 -5.84 10.73 -10.55
N ASP A 104 -4.76 10.19 -11.12
CA ASP A 104 -4.64 9.99 -12.57
C ASP A 104 -5.71 9.02 -13.11
N GLN A 105 -6.06 7.99 -12.33
CA GLN A 105 -7.08 7.02 -12.73
C GLN A 105 -8.47 7.65 -12.78
N LEU A 106 -8.84 8.44 -11.77
CA LEU A 106 -10.12 9.14 -11.72
C LEU A 106 -10.25 10.17 -12.85
N LEU A 107 -9.16 10.88 -13.18
CA LEU A 107 -9.10 11.80 -14.31
C LEU A 107 -9.24 11.08 -15.65
N ALA A 108 -8.55 9.94 -15.84
CA ALA A 108 -8.66 9.12 -17.04
C ALA A 108 -10.07 8.56 -17.25
N LEU A 109 -10.83 8.38 -16.16
CA LEU A 109 -12.25 8.01 -16.18
C LEU A 109 -13.18 9.20 -16.44
N GLY A 110 -12.65 10.41 -16.68
CA GLY A 110 -13.42 11.60 -17.03
C GLY A 110 -14.06 12.32 -15.84
N LEU A 111 -13.73 11.95 -14.60
CA LEU A 111 -14.24 12.64 -13.41
C LEU A 111 -13.53 13.99 -13.22
N LYS A 112 -14.28 14.98 -12.75
CA LYS A 112 -13.73 16.28 -12.36
C LYS A 112 -13.11 16.18 -10.97
N VAL A 113 -11.77 16.07 -10.94
CA VAL A 113 -10.99 15.87 -9.71
C VAL A 113 -10.32 17.19 -9.31
N VAL A 114 -10.50 17.59 -8.06
CA VAL A 114 -9.87 18.77 -7.45
C VAL A 114 -8.88 18.31 -6.39
N VAL A 115 -7.59 18.58 -6.64
CA VAL A 115 -6.49 18.16 -5.75
C VAL A 115 -6.18 19.23 -4.72
N LEU A 116 -6.45 18.93 -3.44
CA LEU A 116 -6.30 19.85 -2.31
C LEU A 116 -5.62 19.10 -1.14
N GLU A 117 -4.41 19.53 -0.74
CA GLU A 117 -3.65 18.92 0.36
C GLU A 117 -2.93 20.00 1.19
N PRO A 118 -3.57 20.51 2.25
CA PRO A 118 -2.98 21.57 3.06
C PRO A 118 -1.82 21.06 3.92
N LYS A 119 -0.67 21.74 3.88
CA LYS A 119 0.53 21.38 4.66
C LYS A 119 0.79 22.31 5.84
N ASN A 120 0.36 23.56 5.70
CA ASN A 120 0.51 24.63 6.68
C ASN A 120 -0.78 25.46 6.79
N SER A 121 -0.80 26.42 7.71
CA SER A 121 -1.97 27.24 8.01
C SER A 121 -2.40 28.10 6.82
N ALA A 122 -1.45 28.61 6.03
CA ALA A 122 -1.75 29.37 4.82
C ALA A 122 -2.43 28.49 3.76
N ASP A 123 -2.01 27.23 3.63
CA ASP A 123 -2.67 26.26 2.76
C ASP A 123 -4.09 25.95 3.24
N VAL A 124 -4.32 25.84 4.57
CA VAL A 124 -5.69 25.63 5.10
C VAL A 124 -6.60 26.77 4.67
N GLN A 125 -6.18 28.03 4.83
CA GLN A 125 -6.95 29.19 4.39
C GLN A 125 -7.21 29.15 2.87
N ARG A 126 -6.19 28.83 2.08
CA ARG A 126 -6.29 28.74 0.62
C ARG A 126 -7.26 27.62 0.19
N VAL A 127 -7.14 26.44 0.78
CA VAL A 127 -7.99 25.27 0.51
C VAL A 127 -9.43 25.57 0.91
N LEU A 128 -9.66 26.18 2.07
CA LEU A 128 -10.98 26.62 2.51
C LEU A 128 -11.63 27.56 1.48
N ARG A 129 -10.87 28.52 0.95
CA ARG A 129 -11.31 29.41 -0.14
C ARG A 129 -11.60 28.65 -1.45
N GLN A 130 -10.74 27.72 -1.84
CA GLN A 130 -10.94 26.89 -3.05
C GLN A 130 -12.20 26.02 -2.93
N VAL A 131 -12.49 25.46 -1.76
CA VAL A 131 -13.73 24.72 -1.51
C VAL A 131 -14.93 25.67 -1.49
N GLY A 132 -14.81 26.88 -0.91
CA GLY A 132 -15.85 27.90 -0.99
C GLY A 132 -16.22 28.27 -2.43
N GLN A 133 -15.21 28.52 -3.27
CA GLN A 133 -15.38 28.77 -4.70
C GLN A 133 -16.05 27.60 -5.42
N LEU A 134 -15.62 26.36 -5.14
CA LEU A 134 -16.25 25.16 -5.71
C LEU A 134 -17.74 25.13 -5.42
N LEU A 135 -18.11 25.37 -4.15
CA LEU A 135 -19.47 25.27 -3.65
C LEU A 135 -20.36 26.45 -4.05
N GLY A 136 -19.80 27.51 -4.62
CA GLY A 136 -20.50 28.77 -4.91
C GLY A 136 -20.86 29.54 -3.64
N VAL A 137 -20.03 29.41 -2.60
CA VAL A 137 -20.20 30.13 -1.33
C VAL A 137 -19.51 31.49 -1.43
N ASP A 138 -20.15 32.52 -0.87
CA ASP A 138 -19.64 33.89 -0.89
C ASP A 138 -18.27 33.99 -0.18
N GLU A 139 -17.36 34.78 -0.75
CA GLU A 139 -16.01 34.91 -0.22
C GLU A 139 -16.01 35.47 1.21
N ALA A 140 -16.93 36.38 1.55
CA ALA A 140 -17.03 36.93 2.90
C ALA A 140 -17.45 35.86 3.92
N GLN A 141 -18.30 34.91 3.52
CA GLN A 141 -18.65 33.76 4.37
C GLN A 141 -17.43 32.86 4.59
N THR A 142 -16.69 32.53 3.52
CA THR A 142 -15.49 31.71 3.63
C THR A 142 -14.40 32.36 4.48
N GLN A 143 -14.17 33.68 4.31
CA GLN A 143 -13.29 34.47 5.17
C GLN A 143 -13.81 34.57 6.61
N GLY A 144 -15.13 34.55 6.81
CA GLY A 144 -15.77 34.46 8.12
C GLY A 144 -15.37 33.20 8.87
N VAL A 145 -15.47 32.03 8.23
CA VAL A 145 -15.04 30.74 8.81
C VAL A 145 -13.55 30.76 9.17
N TRP A 146 -12.70 31.25 8.27
CA TRP A 146 -11.26 31.38 8.57
C TRP A 146 -11.00 32.28 9.78
N ARG A 147 -11.66 33.44 9.87
CA ARG A 147 -11.52 34.36 11.01
C ARG A 147 -11.95 33.70 12.32
N GLN A 148 -12.98 32.86 12.32
CA GLN A 148 -13.40 32.12 13.52
C GLN A 148 -12.34 31.11 13.96
N ILE A 149 -11.78 30.35 13.02
CA ILE A 149 -10.69 29.39 13.28
C ILE A 149 -9.47 30.14 13.85
N ASP A 150 -9.06 31.22 13.19
CA ASP A 150 -7.87 31.97 13.59
C ASP A 150 -8.04 32.67 14.94
N ALA A 151 -9.24 33.22 15.21
CA ALA A 151 -9.58 33.79 16.50
C ALA A 151 -9.60 32.73 17.61
N ALA A 152 -10.13 31.53 17.35
CA ALA A 152 -10.16 30.44 18.32
C ALA A 152 -8.75 29.97 18.70
N VAL A 153 -7.85 29.82 17.72
CA VAL A 153 -6.45 29.45 17.98
C VAL A 153 -5.73 30.58 18.75
N SER A 154 -5.98 31.84 18.40
CA SER A 154 -5.39 32.99 19.09
C SER A 154 -5.89 33.13 20.53
N ALA A 155 -7.19 32.90 20.77
CA ALA A 155 -7.76 32.87 22.11
C ALA A 155 -7.19 31.73 22.96
N ALA A 156 -7.02 30.54 22.37
CA ALA A 156 -6.34 29.42 23.03
C ALA A 156 -4.90 29.78 23.40
N ALA A 157 -4.14 30.41 22.50
CA ALA A 157 -2.77 30.88 22.77
C ALA A 157 -2.71 31.89 23.92
N GLN A 158 -3.66 32.83 23.99
CA GLN A 158 -3.73 33.84 25.05
C GLN A 158 -4.12 33.25 26.41
N SER A 159 -4.91 32.17 26.42
CA SER A 159 -5.32 31.49 27.66
C SER A 159 -4.20 30.69 28.35
N LEU A 160 -3.08 30.46 27.66
CA LEU A 160 -1.99 29.64 28.19
C LEU A 160 -1.18 30.37 29.30
N PRO A 161 -0.83 29.68 30.40
CA PRO A 161 0.03 30.24 31.42
C PRO A 161 1.40 30.65 30.86
N VAL A 162 1.99 31.72 31.41
CA VAL A 162 3.33 32.22 31.02
C VAL A 162 4.39 31.12 31.06
N ARG A 163 4.24 30.14 31.96
CA ARG A 163 5.16 28.98 32.09
C ARG A 163 5.21 28.09 30.84
N VAL A 164 4.18 28.10 30.01
CA VAL A 164 4.13 27.33 28.75
C VAL A 164 4.95 28.04 27.66
N LYS A 165 5.04 29.38 27.71
CA LYS A 165 5.86 30.16 26.77
C LYS A 165 7.33 29.75 26.88
N ASN A 166 7.99 29.54 25.74
CA ASN A 166 9.34 28.98 25.59
C ASN A 166 9.53 27.51 26.00
N THR A 167 8.46 26.76 26.31
CA THR A 167 8.59 25.32 26.57
C THR A 167 9.03 24.59 25.31
N ARG A 168 10.02 23.70 25.43
CA ARG A 168 10.48 22.87 24.33
C ARG A 168 9.57 21.64 24.17
N VAL A 169 8.93 21.53 23.02
CA VAL A 169 7.95 20.48 22.72
C VAL A 169 8.47 19.58 21.60
N TYR A 170 8.32 18.28 21.80
CA TYR A 170 8.44 17.29 20.75
C TYR A 170 7.07 16.64 20.58
N PHE A 171 6.55 16.68 19.35
CA PHE A 171 5.24 16.14 19.02
C PHE A 171 5.44 14.90 18.16
N GLU A 172 4.97 13.74 18.64
CA GLU A 172 5.03 12.46 17.92
C GLU A 172 3.70 12.24 17.20
N VAL A 173 3.73 12.17 15.86
CA VAL A 173 2.52 12.22 15.03
C VAL A 173 1.73 10.92 15.09
N ASN A 174 2.44 9.79 15.13
CA ASN A 174 1.86 8.47 15.20
C ASN A 174 2.81 7.53 15.96
N SER A 175 2.47 6.25 16.06
CA SER A 175 3.34 5.24 16.68
C SER A 175 4.60 4.90 15.86
N ALA A 176 4.70 5.41 14.63
CA ALA A 176 5.93 5.36 13.84
C ALA A 176 6.85 6.51 14.28
N PRO A 177 8.17 6.43 14.03
CA PRO A 177 9.12 7.41 14.52
C PRO A 177 9.06 8.69 13.70
N TYR A 178 7.92 9.35 13.56
CA TYR A 178 7.79 10.65 12.90
C TYR A 178 7.37 11.71 13.90
N GLY A 179 8.14 12.79 13.93
CA GLY A 179 7.79 13.97 14.69
C GLY A 179 7.24 15.08 13.81
N ALA A 180 6.50 16.02 14.39
CA ALA A 180 6.07 17.21 13.69
C ALA A 180 7.14 18.30 13.77
N GLY A 181 7.73 18.67 12.64
CA GLY A 181 8.70 19.76 12.51
C GLY A 181 8.06 21.14 12.49
N GLU A 182 8.86 22.20 12.65
CA GLU A 182 8.40 23.59 12.57
C GLU A 182 7.70 23.94 11.25
N ALA A 183 8.07 23.27 10.15
CA ALA A 183 7.45 23.48 8.83
C ALA A 183 6.08 22.80 8.65
N SER A 184 5.59 22.07 9.66
CA SER A 184 4.24 21.46 9.64
C SER A 184 3.21 22.38 10.27
N PHE A 185 1.93 22.18 9.91
CA PHE A 185 0.81 22.81 10.60
C PHE A 185 0.84 22.65 12.14
N ILE A 186 1.28 21.49 12.65
CA ILE A 186 1.43 21.27 14.10
C ILE A 186 2.56 22.14 14.65
N GLY A 187 3.68 22.23 13.95
CA GLY A 187 4.81 23.10 14.31
C GLY A 187 4.42 24.58 14.36
N GLU A 188 3.69 25.06 13.35
CA GLU A 188 3.15 26.41 13.32
C GLU A 188 2.19 26.66 14.48
N THR A 189 1.32 25.70 14.78
CA THR A 189 0.40 25.79 15.92
C THR A 189 1.18 25.90 17.23
N LEU A 190 2.22 25.08 17.44
CA LEU A 190 3.08 25.16 18.61
C LEU A 190 3.77 26.53 18.73
N ALA A 191 4.26 27.08 17.60
CA ALA A 191 4.87 28.40 17.56
C ALA A 191 3.87 29.50 17.95
N ARG A 192 2.63 29.44 17.45
CA ARG A 192 1.53 30.35 17.81
C ARG A 192 1.15 30.27 19.30
N LEU A 193 1.23 29.08 19.89
CA LEU A 193 1.03 28.87 21.33
C LEU A 193 2.23 29.35 22.18
N GLY A 194 3.31 29.84 21.55
CA GLY A 194 4.52 30.31 22.22
C GLY A 194 5.47 29.20 22.67
N ALA A 195 5.25 27.96 22.22
CA ALA A 195 6.16 26.84 22.46
C ALA A 195 7.29 26.81 21.43
N ARG A 196 8.43 26.20 21.79
CA ARG A 196 9.56 25.97 20.88
C ARG A 196 9.56 24.52 20.43
N ASN A 197 9.46 24.28 19.13
CA ASN A 197 9.57 22.93 18.61
C ASN A 197 11.03 22.44 18.71
N ILE A 198 11.23 21.18 19.05
CA ILE A 198 12.56 20.56 19.09
C ILE A 198 13.07 20.22 17.67
N LEU A 199 12.15 20.05 16.71
CA LEU A 199 12.43 19.66 15.34
C LEU A 199 12.43 20.90 14.42
N PRO A 200 13.61 21.37 13.97
CA PRO A 200 13.73 22.60 13.20
C PRO A 200 13.12 22.47 11.80
N ALA A 201 12.74 23.60 11.21
CA ALA A 201 12.14 23.66 9.88
C ALA A 201 12.99 23.01 8.78
N SER A 202 14.32 22.99 8.92
CA SER A 202 15.25 22.38 7.96
C SER A 202 15.10 20.86 7.82
N MET A 203 14.47 20.19 8.78
CA MET A 203 14.17 18.76 8.71
C MET A 203 12.87 18.45 7.95
N GLY A 204 12.13 19.47 7.51
CA GLY A 204 10.84 19.32 6.85
C GLY A 204 9.65 19.21 7.83
N PRO A 205 8.43 19.00 7.32
CA PRO A 205 7.22 19.02 8.14
C PRO A 205 7.08 17.78 9.03
N PHE A 206 7.46 16.59 8.53
CA PHE A 206 7.31 15.34 9.27
C PHE A 206 8.59 14.51 9.22
N PRO A 207 9.69 14.96 9.86
CA PRO A 207 10.95 14.23 9.83
C PRO A 207 10.91 12.93 10.64
N PRO A 208 11.69 11.91 10.23
CA PRO A 208 11.92 10.75 11.06
C PRO A 208 12.66 11.18 12.34
N ALA A 209 12.08 10.88 13.48
CA ALA A 209 12.63 11.07 14.80
C ALA A 209 13.75 10.06 15.04
N GLN A 210 15.00 10.54 14.96
CA GLN A 210 16.17 9.71 15.23
C GLN A 210 16.11 9.12 16.66
N PRO A 211 16.56 7.87 16.89
CA PRO A 211 16.57 7.24 18.22
C PRO A 211 17.29 8.08 19.29
N ARG A 212 18.28 8.89 18.89
CA ARG A 212 18.99 9.83 19.78
C ARG A 212 18.08 10.94 20.33
N ILE A 213 17.19 11.47 19.51
CA ILE A 213 16.21 12.50 19.93
C ILE A 213 15.22 11.85 20.88
N ARG A 214 14.68 10.67 20.54
CA ARG A 214 13.76 9.92 21.42
C ARG A 214 14.39 9.56 22.77
N GLY A 215 15.63 9.07 22.76
CA GLY A 215 16.40 8.74 23.96
C GLY A 215 16.81 9.95 24.81
N ALA A 216 16.90 11.14 24.22
CA ALA A 216 17.14 12.40 24.95
C ALA A 216 15.88 13.01 25.56
N ILE A 217 14.69 12.55 25.16
CA ILE A 217 13.39 13.04 25.65
C ILE A 217 12.71 11.99 26.54
N GLN A 218 13.15 10.72 26.53
CA GLN A 218 12.72 9.72 27.52
C GLN A 218 13.19 10.16 28.93
N PRO A 219 12.32 10.15 29.96
CA PRO A 219 12.74 10.47 31.31
C PRO A 219 13.80 9.44 31.77
N ARG A 220 15.03 9.92 32.02
CA ARG A 220 16.06 9.10 32.69
C ARG A 220 15.64 8.90 34.15
N PRO A 221 15.53 7.67 34.65
CA PRO A 221 15.44 7.44 36.09
C PRO A 221 16.81 7.80 36.68
N ASP A 222 16.80 8.62 37.73
CA ASP A 222 17.96 9.13 38.47
C ASP A 222 18.96 10.00 37.72
N HIS A 223 18.85 11.32 37.93
CA HIS A 223 19.93 12.16 38.47
C HIS A 223 19.39 13.57 38.73
N GLY A 224 19.60 14.10 39.95
CA GLY A 224 19.04 15.35 40.47
C GLY A 224 19.51 16.63 39.77
N ARG A 225 19.16 16.83 38.50
CA ARG A 225 19.25 18.11 37.79
C ARG A 225 17.87 18.51 37.28
N ARG A 226 17.57 19.81 37.42
CA ARG A 226 16.26 20.47 37.23
C ARG A 226 15.41 19.88 36.09
N PRO A 227 14.09 19.70 36.28
CA PRO A 227 13.24 19.14 35.24
C PRO A 227 13.05 20.17 34.14
N GLU A 228 13.77 20.04 33.03
CA GLU A 228 13.23 20.51 31.76
C GLU A 228 11.98 19.66 31.51
N LEU A 229 10.79 20.26 31.69
CA LEU A 229 9.52 19.65 31.31
C LEU A 229 9.52 19.46 29.78
N ARG A 230 10.03 18.32 29.33
CA ARG A 230 9.87 17.85 27.95
C ARG A 230 8.53 17.16 27.86
N TRP A 231 7.56 17.86 27.30
CA TRP A 231 6.25 17.29 27.04
C TRP A 231 6.35 16.37 25.83
N HIS A 232 6.10 15.09 26.05
CA HIS A 232 5.69 14.16 25.00
C HIS A 232 4.18 14.30 24.87
N VAL A 233 3.72 14.97 23.82
CA VAL A 233 2.32 14.90 23.43
C VAL A 233 2.23 13.76 22.43
N ALA A 234 1.87 12.57 22.91
CA ALA A 234 1.43 11.48 22.05
C ALA A 234 0.00 11.79 21.61
N ALA A 235 -0.27 11.72 20.31
CA ALA A 235 -1.64 11.87 19.80
C ALA A 235 -2.59 10.88 20.52
N PRO A 236 -3.80 11.30 20.91
CA PRO A 236 -4.78 10.38 21.45
C PRO A 236 -5.03 9.26 20.45
N ARG A 237 -5.10 8.00 20.90
CA ARG A 237 -5.68 6.93 20.08
C ARG A 237 -7.11 7.34 19.77
N LEU A 238 -7.38 7.71 18.52
CA LEU A 238 -8.73 8.00 18.04
C LEU A 238 -9.57 6.73 18.18
N GLY A 239 -10.25 6.56 19.33
CA GLY A 239 -11.05 5.37 19.61
C GLY A 239 -11.39 5.06 21.08
N GLY A 240 -11.41 6.01 22.01
CA GLY A 240 -11.78 5.71 23.40
C GLY A 240 -12.42 6.87 24.15
N HIS A 241 -13.65 6.64 24.65
CA HIS A 241 -14.36 7.54 25.56
C HIS A 241 -13.56 7.83 26.85
N PRO A 242 -13.71 9.02 27.48
CA PRO A 242 -13.09 9.31 28.76
C PRO A 242 -13.87 8.61 29.89
N ARG A 243 -13.26 7.61 30.53
CA ARG A 243 -13.71 7.13 31.86
C ARG A 243 -12.74 7.58 32.93
N ALA A 244 -13.33 8.05 34.02
CA ALA A 244 -12.72 8.68 35.18
C ALA A 244 -11.52 7.90 35.75
N ALA A 245 -10.50 8.67 36.12
CA ALA A 245 -9.31 8.21 36.81
C ALA A 245 -9.66 7.49 38.12
N ARG A 246 -9.34 6.20 38.19
CA ARG A 246 -9.08 5.49 39.45
C ARG A 246 -7.63 5.00 39.45
N LYS A 247 -6.87 5.43 40.46
CA LYS A 247 -5.48 5.06 40.71
C LYS A 247 -5.32 3.52 40.74
N PRO A 248 -4.32 2.93 40.09
CA PRO A 248 -3.99 1.53 40.36
C PRO A 248 -3.17 1.43 41.66
N PRO A 249 -3.39 0.42 42.51
CA PRO A 249 -2.46 0.10 43.57
C PRO A 249 -1.21 -0.55 42.98
N VAL A 250 -0.06 -0.21 43.56
CA VAL A 250 1.22 -0.85 43.31
C VAL A 250 1.18 -2.25 43.93
N CYS A 251 1.19 -3.30 43.09
CA CYS A 251 1.43 -4.66 43.53
C CYS A 251 2.87 -5.06 43.17
N VAL A 252 3.76 -5.04 44.17
CA VAL A 252 5.08 -5.66 44.09
C VAL A 252 4.90 -7.16 44.22
N GLN A 253 5.09 -7.91 43.13
CA GLN A 253 5.23 -9.37 43.19
C GLN A 253 6.66 -9.76 42.85
N ARG A 254 7.45 -10.01 43.89
CA ARG A 254 8.72 -10.76 43.82
C ARG A 254 8.39 -12.19 43.39
N ARG A 255 8.69 -12.58 42.14
CA ARG A 255 8.76 -14.00 41.77
C ARG A 255 10.18 -14.51 41.97
N ARG A 256 10.34 -15.37 42.99
CA ARG A 256 11.48 -16.28 43.15
C ARG A 256 11.43 -17.30 42.01
N VAL A 257 12.49 -17.39 41.23
CA VAL A 257 12.75 -18.54 40.33
C VAL A 257 13.18 -19.71 41.20
N ARG A 258 12.31 -20.70 41.40
CA ARG A 258 12.71 -22.02 41.91
C ARG A 258 13.22 -22.84 40.73
N ARG A 259 14.50 -23.23 40.77
CA ARG A 259 15.04 -24.32 39.95
C ARG A 259 14.35 -25.61 40.38
N ALA A 260 13.65 -26.27 39.46
CA ALA A 260 13.28 -27.67 39.58
C ALA A 260 14.09 -28.42 38.52
N GLY A 261 15.18 -29.05 38.96
CA GLY A 261 15.82 -30.13 38.22
C GLY A 261 15.02 -31.40 38.46
N ALA A 262 14.68 -32.10 37.38
CA ALA A 262 14.26 -33.50 37.44
C ALA A 262 15.13 -34.31 36.48
N PRO A 263 15.52 -35.55 36.84
CA PRO A 263 16.63 -36.26 36.22
C PRO A 263 16.20 -37.04 34.97
N TRP A 264 17.14 -37.17 34.03
CA TRP A 264 17.04 -38.12 32.91
C TRP A 264 17.17 -39.57 33.42
N PRO A 265 16.34 -40.52 32.97
CA PRO A 265 16.57 -41.94 33.23
C PRO A 265 17.68 -42.47 32.30
N SER A 266 18.69 -43.04 32.92
CA SER A 266 19.77 -43.78 32.28
C SER A 266 19.47 -45.29 32.20
N HIS A 267 20.06 -45.92 31.18
CA HIS A 267 20.31 -47.35 30.98
C HIS A 267 19.23 -48.24 30.35
N GLY A 268 19.48 -48.55 29.06
CA GLY A 268 19.19 -49.85 28.44
C GLY A 268 20.36 -50.24 27.53
N ARG A 269 21.37 -50.93 28.09
CA ARG A 269 22.48 -51.52 27.32
C ARG A 269 21.95 -52.74 26.57
N LEU A 270 21.82 -52.66 25.25
CA LEU A 270 21.67 -53.83 24.39
C LEU A 270 23.06 -54.46 24.17
N ARG A 271 23.20 -55.69 24.68
CA ARG A 271 24.34 -56.58 24.55
C ARG A 271 24.30 -57.23 23.16
N PRO A 272 25.39 -57.30 22.38
CA PRO A 272 25.44 -58.22 21.24
C PRO A 272 25.60 -59.65 21.78
N PRO A 273 24.89 -60.66 21.23
CA PRO A 273 25.14 -62.05 21.59
C PRO A 273 26.39 -62.60 20.90
N ASP A 274 27.06 -63.45 21.66
CA ASP A 274 28.29 -64.16 21.36
C ASP A 274 28.20 -65.06 20.12
N GLY A 275 29.32 -65.18 19.41
CA GLY A 275 29.45 -66.09 18.28
C GLY A 275 29.43 -67.56 18.69
N ARG A 276 28.63 -68.36 17.99
CA ARG A 276 28.92 -69.76 17.62
C ARG A 276 28.29 -70.09 16.28
N LEU A 277 29.13 -70.45 15.32
CA LEU A 277 28.76 -71.09 14.05
C LEU A 277 28.18 -72.49 14.32
N PRO A 278 27.14 -72.91 13.58
CA PRO A 278 26.96 -74.30 13.20
C PRO A 278 27.39 -74.48 11.74
N ALA A 279 28.36 -75.37 11.54
CA ALA A 279 28.63 -75.95 10.24
C ALA A 279 27.40 -76.73 9.76
N GLN A 280 26.88 -76.39 8.58
CA GLN A 280 26.15 -77.35 7.77
C GLN A 280 26.69 -77.34 6.35
N GLN A 281 27.32 -78.47 6.04
CA GLN A 281 27.65 -78.95 4.72
C GLN A 281 26.35 -79.27 3.98
N GLY A 282 26.23 -78.77 2.76
CA GLY A 282 25.08 -79.02 1.90
C GLY A 282 25.35 -78.46 0.52
N ALA A 283 26.15 -79.18 -0.26
CA ALA A 283 26.41 -78.87 -1.65
C ALA A 283 25.10 -78.87 -2.45
N MET A 284 24.66 -77.69 -2.89
CA MET A 284 23.60 -77.57 -3.88
C MET A 284 24.20 -76.99 -5.15
N ARG A 285 24.41 -77.88 -6.13
CA ARG A 285 24.82 -77.58 -7.49
C ARG A 285 23.84 -76.58 -8.10
N VAL A 286 24.32 -75.41 -8.48
CA VAL A 286 23.57 -74.49 -9.36
C VAL A 286 23.70 -75.04 -10.79
N PRO A 287 22.61 -75.43 -11.46
CA PRO A 287 22.67 -75.74 -12.88
C PRO A 287 22.81 -74.44 -13.67
N ALA A 288 23.78 -74.41 -14.60
CA ALA A 288 23.87 -73.37 -15.61
C ALA A 288 22.63 -73.44 -16.52
N ALA A 289 21.74 -72.45 -16.41
CA ALA A 289 20.65 -72.24 -17.36
C ALA A 289 21.13 -71.34 -18.51
N PRO A 290 20.67 -71.59 -19.75
CA PRO A 290 21.29 -71.07 -20.95
C PRO A 290 21.01 -69.58 -21.16
N VAL A 291 22.00 -68.88 -21.73
CA VAL A 291 21.85 -67.55 -22.30
C VAL A 291 20.89 -67.65 -23.48
N MET A 292 19.59 -67.46 -23.22
CA MET A 292 18.56 -67.33 -24.24
C MET A 292 18.36 -65.86 -24.55
N ASN A 293 18.65 -65.50 -25.80
CA ASN A 293 18.34 -64.23 -26.45
C ASN A 293 16.99 -63.65 -26.00
N LEU A 294 17.03 -62.49 -25.34
CA LEU A 294 15.85 -61.63 -25.12
C LEU A 294 16.06 -60.26 -25.80
N LEU A 295 16.56 -60.27 -27.03
CA LEU A 295 16.46 -59.13 -27.95
C LEU A 295 15.19 -59.26 -28.78
N ALA A 296 14.06 -58.98 -28.12
CA ALA A 296 12.81 -58.59 -28.78
C ALA A 296 11.98 -57.79 -27.78
N HIS A 297 12.47 -56.63 -27.36
CA HIS A 297 11.58 -55.57 -26.89
C HIS A 297 10.82 -55.09 -28.12
N THR A 298 9.66 -55.69 -28.39
CA THR A 298 8.63 -55.06 -29.19
C THR A 298 8.34 -53.70 -28.53
N PRO A 299 8.43 -52.57 -29.25
CA PRO A 299 8.01 -51.30 -28.69
C PRO A 299 6.50 -51.40 -28.51
N THR A 300 6.06 -51.71 -27.29
CA THR A 300 4.67 -51.50 -26.91
C THR A 300 4.42 -50.01 -27.10
N ALA A 301 3.59 -49.68 -28.09
CA ALA A 301 3.13 -48.33 -28.33
C ALA A 301 2.42 -47.85 -27.05
N ALA A 302 3.17 -47.14 -26.20
CA ALA A 302 2.63 -46.48 -25.03
C ALA A 302 1.46 -45.58 -25.48
N PRO A 303 0.31 -45.61 -24.79
CA PRO A 303 -0.85 -44.81 -25.18
C PRO A 303 -0.43 -43.34 -25.27
N ARG A 304 -0.65 -42.74 -26.44
CA ARG A 304 -0.20 -41.39 -26.82
C ARG A 304 -0.48 -40.38 -25.68
N PRO A 305 0.54 -39.89 -24.95
CA PRO A 305 0.35 -38.91 -23.85
C PRO A 305 -0.31 -37.61 -24.34
N GLN A 306 -0.32 -37.40 -25.65
CA GLN A 306 -0.93 -36.28 -26.35
C GLN A 306 -2.41 -36.10 -26.01
N ARG A 307 -3.25 -37.15 -26.03
CA ARG A 307 -4.71 -36.98 -25.80
C ARG A 307 -5.02 -36.50 -24.38
N ARG A 308 -4.27 -36.95 -23.37
CA ARG A 308 -4.41 -36.47 -21.97
C ARG A 308 -3.93 -35.02 -21.83
N ALA A 309 -2.82 -34.67 -22.47
CA ALA A 309 -2.31 -33.29 -22.49
C ALA A 309 -3.31 -32.31 -23.13
N TRP A 310 -3.97 -32.70 -24.23
CA TRP A 310 -5.03 -31.89 -24.87
C TRP A 310 -6.23 -31.67 -23.94
N TRP A 311 -6.71 -32.71 -23.25
CA TRP A 311 -7.82 -32.56 -22.29
C TRP A 311 -7.45 -31.70 -21.09
N LEU A 312 -6.23 -31.83 -20.56
CA LEU A 312 -5.74 -30.97 -19.49
C LEU A 312 -5.62 -29.51 -19.96
N GLY A 313 -5.07 -29.28 -21.15
CA GLY A 313 -4.99 -27.94 -21.74
C GLY A 313 -6.36 -27.32 -21.96
N ALA A 314 -7.31 -28.08 -22.52
CA ALA A 314 -8.69 -27.62 -22.69
C ALA A 314 -9.37 -27.32 -21.35
N GLY A 315 -9.16 -28.17 -20.33
CA GLY A 315 -9.67 -27.94 -18.98
C GLY A 315 -9.12 -26.68 -18.33
N LEU A 316 -7.81 -26.43 -18.45
CA LEU A 316 -7.17 -25.22 -17.94
C LEU A 316 -7.62 -23.96 -18.68
N LEU A 317 -7.83 -24.04 -20.01
CA LEU A 317 -8.40 -22.94 -20.79
C LEU A 317 -9.84 -22.64 -20.36
N ALA A 318 -10.67 -23.67 -20.20
CA ALA A 318 -12.05 -23.50 -19.73
C ALA A 318 -12.09 -22.89 -18.33
N LEU A 319 -11.26 -23.37 -17.40
CA LEU A 319 -11.13 -22.80 -16.05
C LEU A 319 -10.67 -21.33 -16.11
N SER A 320 -9.69 -21.01 -16.96
CA SER A 320 -9.20 -19.65 -17.15
C SER A 320 -10.29 -18.72 -17.68
N LEU A 321 -11.11 -19.20 -18.63
CA LEU A 321 -12.27 -18.44 -19.13
C LEU A 321 -13.30 -18.20 -18.04
N VAL A 322 -13.64 -19.22 -17.24
CA VAL A 322 -14.57 -19.07 -16.11
C VAL A 322 -14.05 -18.06 -15.09
N LEU A 323 -12.78 -18.19 -14.68
CA LEU A 323 -12.15 -17.24 -13.76
C LEU A 323 -12.03 -15.83 -14.35
N GLY A 324 -11.84 -15.71 -15.67
CA GLY A 324 -11.87 -14.43 -16.38
C GLY A 324 -13.25 -13.77 -16.30
N VAL A 325 -14.32 -14.51 -16.58
CA VAL A 325 -15.70 -14.02 -16.46
C VAL A 325 -16.02 -13.63 -15.01
N LEU A 326 -15.64 -14.46 -14.03
CA LEU A 326 -15.81 -14.13 -12.61
C LEU A 326 -15.00 -12.89 -12.21
N GLY A 327 -13.78 -12.73 -12.72
CA GLY A 327 -12.95 -11.54 -12.47
C GLY A 327 -13.56 -10.25 -13.02
N LEU A 328 -14.30 -10.32 -14.13
CA LEU A 328 -15.07 -9.20 -14.66
C LEU A 328 -16.34 -8.94 -13.82
N GLY A 329 -16.95 -10.00 -13.30
CA GLY A 329 -18.18 -9.98 -12.51
C GLY A 329 -18.05 -9.51 -11.07
N VAL A 330 -16.96 -9.86 -10.39
CA VAL A 330 -16.81 -9.60 -8.96
C VAL A 330 -16.13 -8.25 -8.74
N GLY A 331 -16.83 -7.33 -8.06
CA GLY A 331 -16.30 -6.02 -7.69
C GLY A 331 -17.13 -5.35 -6.60
N SER A 332 -16.77 -4.11 -6.28
CA SER A 332 -17.39 -3.37 -5.16
C SER A 332 -18.82 -2.90 -5.42
N THR A 333 -19.23 -2.87 -6.68
CA THR A 333 -20.62 -2.66 -7.11
C THR A 333 -21.39 -3.97 -7.32
N GLY A 334 -20.83 -5.11 -6.91
CA GLY A 334 -21.44 -6.42 -7.08
C GLY A 334 -21.37 -6.95 -8.51
N LEU A 335 -22.23 -7.94 -8.81
CA LEU A 335 -22.37 -8.56 -10.14
C LEU A 335 -23.24 -7.70 -11.07
N GLU A 336 -24.02 -6.79 -10.49
CA GLU A 336 -25.00 -5.94 -11.16
C GLU A 336 -24.36 -5.11 -12.26
N ALA A 337 -23.13 -4.62 -12.07
CA ALA A 337 -22.41 -3.82 -13.05
C ALA A 337 -22.20 -4.56 -14.39
N VAL A 338 -22.01 -5.88 -14.38
CA VAL A 338 -21.84 -6.67 -15.61
C VAL A 338 -23.17 -6.83 -16.34
N TRP A 339 -24.26 -7.05 -15.60
CA TRP A 339 -25.58 -7.18 -16.19
C TRP A 339 -26.10 -5.83 -16.73
N GLN A 340 -25.83 -4.76 -16.00
CA GLN A 340 -26.28 -3.41 -16.35
C GLN A 340 -25.35 -2.71 -17.37
N MET A 341 -24.20 -3.27 -17.71
CA MET A 341 -23.25 -2.67 -18.66
C MET A 341 -23.88 -2.38 -20.05
N LEU A 342 -24.89 -3.13 -20.47
CA LEU A 342 -25.60 -2.87 -21.72
C LEU A 342 -26.55 -1.65 -21.62
N ALA A 343 -27.00 -1.30 -20.42
CA ALA A 343 -28.02 -0.28 -20.18
C ALA A 343 -27.44 1.01 -19.55
N ASP A 344 -26.39 0.91 -18.75
CA ASP A 344 -25.77 2.04 -18.05
C ASP A 344 -24.32 2.27 -18.56
N PRO A 345 -24.03 3.43 -19.17
CA PRO A 345 -22.68 3.76 -19.64
C PRO A 345 -21.64 3.77 -18.51
N VAL A 346 -22.02 4.10 -17.27
CA VAL A 346 -21.11 4.12 -16.12
C VAL A 346 -20.77 2.70 -15.70
N ALA A 347 -21.75 1.80 -15.65
CA ALA A 347 -21.50 0.38 -15.40
C ALA A 347 -20.57 -0.21 -16.48
N ALA A 348 -20.79 0.16 -17.74
CA ALA A 348 -19.95 -0.25 -18.84
C ALA A 348 -18.50 0.25 -18.73
N GLN A 349 -18.32 1.49 -18.29
CA GLN A 349 -17.01 2.10 -18.03
C GLN A 349 -16.30 1.42 -16.86
N ILE A 350 -17.02 1.10 -15.77
CA ILE A 350 -16.45 0.33 -14.65
C ILE A 350 -15.92 -1.01 -15.13
N VAL A 351 -16.72 -1.76 -15.90
CA VAL A 351 -16.32 -3.09 -16.37
C VAL A 351 -15.15 -2.99 -17.36
N ARG A 352 -15.20 -2.06 -18.32
CA ARG A 352 -14.17 -1.94 -19.38
C ARG A 352 -12.88 -1.27 -18.93
N ASP A 353 -12.95 -0.19 -18.15
CA ASP A 353 -11.77 0.63 -17.85
C ASP A 353 -11.20 0.38 -16.45
N ILE A 354 -11.96 -0.31 -15.59
CA ILE A 354 -11.50 -0.67 -14.24
C ILE A 354 -11.33 -2.19 -14.10
N ARG A 355 -12.35 -3.01 -14.38
CA ARG A 355 -12.29 -4.45 -14.08
C ARG A 355 -11.50 -5.24 -15.13
N ALA A 356 -11.83 -5.06 -16.41
CA ALA A 356 -11.17 -5.77 -17.52
C ALA A 356 -9.64 -5.67 -17.52
N PRO A 357 -9.02 -4.48 -17.41
CA PRO A 357 -7.56 -4.40 -17.38
C PRO A 357 -6.96 -5.06 -16.12
N ARG A 358 -7.64 -5.02 -14.96
CA ARG A 358 -7.16 -5.70 -13.75
C ARG A 358 -7.21 -7.21 -13.88
N THR A 359 -8.31 -7.75 -14.42
CA THR A 359 -8.48 -9.19 -14.65
C THR A 359 -7.49 -9.67 -15.71
N LEU A 360 -7.50 -9.06 -16.90
CA LEU A 360 -6.61 -9.45 -17.99
C LEU A 360 -5.14 -9.27 -17.62
N GLY A 361 -4.80 -8.21 -16.90
CA GLY A 361 -3.46 -8.00 -16.39
C GLY A 361 -3.02 -9.04 -15.38
N ALA A 362 -3.91 -9.52 -14.50
CA ALA A 362 -3.61 -10.63 -13.60
C ALA A 362 -3.32 -11.93 -14.36
N PHE A 363 -4.13 -12.22 -15.40
CA PHE A 363 -3.89 -13.36 -16.29
C PHE A 363 -2.57 -13.22 -17.06
N ALA A 364 -2.29 -12.05 -17.62
CA ALA A 364 -1.05 -11.79 -18.34
C ALA A 364 0.18 -11.92 -17.43
N ALA A 365 0.12 -11.37 -16.21
CA ALA A 365 1.20 -11.53 -15.22
C ALA A 365 1.41 -13.00 -14.85
N GLY A 366 0.33 -13.76 -14.61
CA GLY A 366 0.40 -15.20 -14.35
C GLY A 366 0.99 -15.98 -15.53
N ALA A 367 0.61 -15.63 -16.76
CA ALA A 367 1.14 -16.24 -17.98
C ALA A 367 2.64 -15.97 -18.14
N LEU A 368 3.09 -14.74 -17.90
CA LEU A 368 4.51 -14.36 -17.93
C LEU A 368 5.32 -15.09 -16.87
N LEU A 369 4.79 -15.24 -15.65
CA LEU A 369 5.44 -16.04 -14.59
C LEU A 369 5.53 -17.52 -14.98
N GLY A 370 4.47 -18.09 -15.58
CA GLY A 370 4.47 -19.44 -16.11
C GLY A 370 5.49 -19.64 -17.23
N LEU A 371 5.59 -18.69 -18.16
CA LEU A 371 6.58 -18.69 -19.24
C LEU A 371 8.01 -18.60 -18.69
N ALA A 372 8.26 -17.71 -17.74
CA ALA A 372 9.56 -17.61 -17.07
C ALA A 372 9.96 -18.93 -16.39
N GLY A 373 9.02 -19.61 -15.76
CA GLY A 373 9.21 -20.95 -15.19
C GLY A 373 9.58 -21.99 -16.24
N ALA A 374 8.81 -22.05 -17.35
CA ALA A 374 9.08 -22.98 -18.45
C ALA A 374 10.45 -22.73 -19.10
N VAL A 375 10.82 -21.46 -19.31
CA VAL A 375 12.13 -21.07 -19.84
C VAL A 375 13.26 -21.49 -18.88
N ALA A 376 13.11 -21.24 -17.58
CA ALA A 376 14.09 -21.66 -16.58
C ALA A 376 14.26 -23.19 -16.57
N GLN A 377 13.16 -23.94 -16.54
CA GLN A 377 13.18 -25.41 -16.57
C GLN A 377 13.82 -25.95 -17.85
N GLY A 378 13.55 -25.30 -19.00
CA GLY A 378 14.15 -25.64 -20.30
C GLY A 378 15.66 -25.36 -20.35
N LEU A 379 16.09 -24.17 -19.90
CA LEU A 379 17.49 -23.77 -19.86
C LEU A 379 18.32 -24.68 -18.96
N PHE A 380 17.81 -25.00 -17.77
CA PHE A 380 18.50 -25.85 -16.81
C PHE A 380 18.29 -27.35 -17.03
N ARG A 381 17.39 -27.72 -17.97
CA ARG A 381 16.94 -29.10 -18.19
C ARG A 381 16.58 -29.80 -16.87
N ASN A 382 15.95 -29.03 -15.98
CA ASN A 382 15.62 -29.47 -14.63
C ASN A 382 14.20 -28.99 -14.31
N PRO A 383 13.23 -29.91 -14.15
CA PRO A 383 11.84 -29.56 -13.85
C PRO A 383 11.67 -28.89 -12.47
N LEU A 384 12.66 -28.99 -11.59
CA LEU A 384 12.68 -28.32 -10.29
C LEU A 384 13.33 -26.93 -10.33
N ALA A 385 13.84 -26.50 -11.49
CA ALA A 385 14.44 -25.18 -11.60
C ALA A 385 13.37 -24.09 -11.59
N ASP A 386 13.60 -23.09 -10.76
CA ASP A 386 12.71 -21.94 -10.58
C ASP A 386 13.48 -20.64 -10.92
N PRO A 387 12.86 -19.66 -11.62
CA PRO A 387 13.53 -18.43 -12.05
C PRO A 387 14.00 -17.53 -10.90
N PHE A 388 13.47 -17.68 -9.69
CA PHE A 388 13.93 -16.98 -8.48
C PHE A 388 15.24 -17.55 -7.93
N LEU A 389 15.65 -18.76 -8.33
CA LEU A 389 16.91 -19.38 -7.88
C LEU A 389 18.15 -18.59 -8.32
N LEU A 390 18.05 -17.71 -9.31
CA LEU A 390 19.13 -16.83 -9.75
C LEU A 390 19.30 -15.57 -8.87
N GLY A 391 18.50 -15.42 -7.82
CA GLY A 391 18.52 -14.27 -6.91
C GLY A 391 17.71 -13.06 -7.40
N SER A 392 16.92 -13.22 -8.47
CA SER A 392 16.13 -12.14 -9.09
C SER A 392 15.11 -11.52 -8.13
N ALA A 393 14.37 -12.32 -7.34
CA ALA A 393 13.43 -11.82 -6.33
C ALA A 393 14.11 -11.05 -5.20
N SER A 394 15.24 -11.56 -4.69
CA SER A 394 16.02 -10.87 -3.65
C SER A 394 16.61 -9.57 -4.18
N GLY A 395 17.10 -9.57 -5.42
CA GLY A 395 17.57 -8.38 -6.12
C GLY A 395 16.47 -7.33 -6.31
N ALA A 396 15.29 -7.75 -6.75
CA ALA A 396 14.13 -6.86 -6.88
C ALA A 396 13.74 -6.23 -5.55
N SER A 397 13.62 -7.05 -4.50
CA SER A 397 13.30 -6.58 -3.14
C SER A 397 14.34 -5.57 -2.62
N LEU A 398 15.64 -5.85 -2.83
CA LEU A 398 16.70 -4.92 -2.46
C LEU A 398 16.62 -3.60 -3.26
N GLY A 399 16.38 -3.68 -4.56
CA GLY A 399 16.23 -2.50 -5.42
C GLY A 399 15.09 -1.59 -4.94
N VAL A 400 13.93 -2.17 -4.64
CA VAL A 400 12.76 -1.41 -4.15
C VAL A 400 13.03 -0.81 -2.77
N VAL A 401 13.62 -1.55 -1.82
CA VAL A 401 13.85 -1.00 -0.47
C VAL A 401 14.89 0.12 -0.49
N VAL A 402 15.93 -0.01 -1.31
CA VAL A 402 16.92 1.06 -1.51
C VAL A 402 16.27 2.29 -2.16
N ALA A 403 15.40 2.11 -3.16
CA ALA A 403 14.66 3.21 -3.77
C ALA A 403 13.76 3.93 -2.75
N LEU A 404 13.02 3.18 -1.91
CA LEU A 404 12.16 3.77 -0.88
C LEU A 404 12.96 4.58 0.15
N VAL A 405 14.11 4.09 0.59
CA VAL A 405 14.98 4.80 1.56
C VAL A 405 15.62 6.02 0.92
N SER A 406 16.21 5.88 -0.27
CA SER A 406 16.98 6.95 -0.93
C SER A 406 16.12 8.12 -1.36
N LEU A 407 14.88 7.87 -1.80
CA LEU A 407 13.98 8.94 -2.18
C LEU A 407 13.44 9.70 -0.97
N GLY A 408 13.54 9.16 0.26
CA GLY A 408 12.93 9.76 1.46
C GLY A 408 11.40 9.91 1.33
N ILE A 409 10.84 9.24 0.33
CA ILE A 409 9.46 9.36 -0.07
C ILE A 409 8.65 8.44 0.83
N SER A 410 7.76 9.04 1.62
CA SER A 410 6.58 8.33 2.13
C SER A 410 6.00 7.51 0.98
N PRO A 411 5.67 6.20 1.14
CA PRO A 411 5.14 5.30 0.10
C PRO A 411 3.81 5.75 -0.56
N PHE A 412 3.46 7.00 -0.34
CA PHE A 412 2.27 7.74 -0.66
C PHE A 412 2.51 8.95 -1.59
N ALA A 413 3.75 9.43 -1.80
CA ALA A 413 4.00 10.46 -2.83
C ALA A 413 4.23 9.79 -4.20
N ALA A 414 3.15 9.43 -4.88
CA ALA A 414 3.18 8.62 -6.10
C ALA A 414 2.92 9.45 -7.37
N GLY A 415 3.88 10.27 -7.80
CA GLY A 415 3.90 10.76 -9.18
C GLY A 415 4.21 9.63 -10.17
N TRP A 416 3.86 9.79 -11.45
CA TRP A 416 4.20 8.85 -12.53
C TRP A 416 5.70 8.48 -12.57
N ALA A 417 6.56 9.46 -12.28
CA ALA A 417 8.02 9.27 -12.16
C ALA A 417 8.41 8.32 -11.01
N VAL A 418 7.64 8.31 -9.91
CA VAL A 418 7.88 7.44 -8.75
C VAL A 418 7.41 6.01 -9.02
N ARG A 419 6.33 5.82 -9.80
CA ARG A 419 5.86 4.49 -10.21
C ARG A 419 6.86 3.80 -11.13
N LEU A 420 7.31 4.50 -12.18
CA LEU A 420 8.42 4.03 -13.02
C LEU A 420 9.69 3.81 -12.19
N GLY A 421 9.94 4.66 -11.19
CA GLY A 421 11.05 4.52 -10.25
C GLY A 421 11.02 3.21 -9.46
N LEU A 422 9.89 2.79 -8.88
CA LEU A 422 9.81 1.57 -8.06
C LEU A 422 9.84 0.28 -8.88
N THR A 423 9.03 0.18 -9.95
CA THR A 423 9.10 -1.00 -10.84
C THR A 423 10.43 -1.05 -11.59
N GLY A 424 10.98 0.10 -11.98
CA GLY A 424 12.31 0.20 -12.56
C GLY A 424 13.41 -0.22 -11.58
N ALA A 425 13.34 0.20 -10.31
CA ALA A 425 14.29 -0.22 -9.29
C ALA A 425 14.19 -1.73 -9.01
N ALA A 426 12.98 -2.29 -8.97
CA ALA A 426 12.78 -3.74 -8.86
C ALA A 426 13.44 -4.48 -10.03
N PHE A 427 13.18 -4.02 -11.26
CA PHE A 427 13.75 -4.61 -12.47
C PHE A 427 15.28 -4.52 -12.51
N MET A 428 15.84 -3.34 -12.24
CA MET A 428 17.28 -3.12 -12.20
C MET A 428 17.95 -3.96 -11.11
N GLY A 429 17.33 -4.05 -9.93
CA GLY A 429 17.80 -4.90 -8.85
C GLY A 429 17.79 -6.39 -9.21
N ALA A 430 16.73 -6.87 -9.88
CA ALA A 430 16.65 -8.25 -10.37
C ALA A 430 17.72 -8.54 -11.43
N VAL A 431 17.89 -7.66 -12.42
CA VAL A 431 18.91 -7.81 -13.46
C VAL A 431 20.31 -7.81 -12.86
N ALA A 432 20.61 -6.88 -11.95
CA ALA A 432 21.91 -6.83 -11.28
C ALA A 432 22.21 -8.11 -10.48
N ALA A 433 21.20 -8.67 -9.78
CA ALA A 433 21.35 -9.93 -9.07
C ALA A 433 21.64 -11.11 -10.02
N VAL A 434 20.91 -11.21 -11.13
CA VAL A 434 21.13 -12.27 -12.13
C VAL A 434 22.52 -12.13 -12.76
N LEU A 435 22.94 -10.92 -13.12
CA LEU A 435 24.28 -10.67 -13.69
C LEU A 435 25.39 -11.00 -12.67
N LEU A 436 25.20 -10.66 -11.39
CA LEU A 436 26.13 -11.03 -10.32
C LEU A 436 26.23 -12.55 -10.17
N THR A 437 25.10 -13.25 -10.18
CA THR A 437 25.03 -14.70 -10.14
C THR A 437 25.77 -15.33 -11.33
N LEU A 438 25.58 -14.81 -12.55
CA LEU A 438 26.28 -15.27 -13.75
C LEU A 438 27.79 -15.02 -13.69
N ALA A 439 28.20 -13.85 -13.18
CA ALA A 439 29.61 -13.51 -13.00
C ALA A 439 30.31 -14.45 -12.00
N LEU A 440 29.67 -14.72 -10.85
CA LEU A 440 30.19 -15.64 -9.82
C LEU A 440 30.23 -17.09 -10.31
N ALA A 441 29.23 -17.51 -11.08
CA ALA A 441 29.18 -18.84 -11.68
C ALA A 441 30.18 -19.03 -12.83
N ARG A 442 30.81 -17.94 -13.32
CA ARG A 442 31.65 -17.89 -14.53
C ARG A 442 30.91 -18.40 -15.78
N GLY A 443 29.66 -17.96 -15.93
CA GLY A 443 28.78 -18.33 -17.05
C GLY A 443 27.80 -19.47 -16.74
N VAL A 444 27.15 -19.98 -17.79
CA VAL A 444 26.00 -20.91 -17.68
C VAL A 444 26.41 -22.40 -17.78
N GLN A 445 27.67 -22.69 -18.12
CA GLN A 445 28.13 -24.05 -18.46
C GLN A 445 28.09 -25.05 -17.31
N HIS A 446 28.12 -24.57 -16.06
CA HIS A 446 28.10 -25.41 -14.87
C HIS A 446 26.84 -25.14 -14.04
N THR A 447 25.75 -25.83 -14.37
CA THR A 447 24.43 -25.69 -13.72
C THR A 447 24.53 -25.72 -12.19
N LEU A 448 25.34 -26.61 -11.62
CA LEU A 448 25.48 -26.74 -10.17
C LEU A 448 26.18 -25.53 -9.53
N ARG A 449 27.19 -24.96 -10.19
CA ARG A 449 27.83 -23.70 -9.73
C ARG A 449 26.88 -22.53 -9.84
N LEU A 450 26.10 -22.47 -10.93
CA LEU A 450 25.14 -21.41 -11.16
C LEU A 450 23.99 -21.44 -10.13
N LEU A 451 23.49 -22.63 -9.79
CA LEU A 451 22.48 -22.82 -8.75
C LEU A 451 23.02 -22.45 -7.36
N LEU A 452 24.21 -22.92 -6.98
CA LEU A 452 24.82 -22.58 -5.69
C LEU A 452 25.14 -21.07 -5.59
N ALA A 453 25.67 -20.47 -6.65
CA ALA A 453 25.92 -19.04 -6.71
C ALA A 453 24.61 -18.24 -6.56
N GLY A 454 23.54 -18.66 -7.24
CA GLY A 454 22.23 -18.03 -7.15
C GLY A 454 21.64 -18.08 -5.75
N VAL A 455 21.73 -19.23 -5.06
CA VAL A 455 21.31 -19.36 -3.65
C VAL A 455 22.11 -18.42 -2.75
N VAL A 456 23.44 -18.37 -2.91
CA VAL A 456 24.30 -17.49 -2.11
C VAL A 456 23.95 -16.02 -2.34
N VAL A 457 23.85 -15.58 -3.61
CA VAL A 457 23.46 -14.21 -3.96
C VAL A 457 22.08 -13.89 -3.41
N GLY A 458 21.11 -14.79 -3.57
CA GLY A 458 19.75 -14.64 -3.06
C GLY A 458 19.70 -14.42 -1.54
N VAL A 459 20.45 -15.21 -0.77
CA VAL A 459 20.53 -15.08 0.70
C VAL A 459 21.22 -13.78 1.10
N VAL A 460 22.33 -13.41 0.45
CA VAL A 460 23.06 -12.17 0.76
C VAL A 460 22.23 -10.94 0.45
N LEU A 461 21.65 -10.85 -0.75
CA LEU A 461 20.80 -9.72 -1.13
C LEU A 461 19.52 -9.66 -0.29
N GLY A 462 18.94 -10.80 0.07
CA GLY A 462 17.79 -10.88 0.97
C GLY A 462 18.12 -10.42 2.39
N ALA A 463 19.30 -10.77 2.91
CA ALA A 463 19.78 -10.29 4.20
C ALA A 463 20.03 -8.78 4.19
N LEU A 464 20.60 -8.24 3.11
CA LEU A 464 20.77 -6.79 2.93
C LEU A 464 19.41 -6.08 2.86
N ALA A 465 18.46 -6.61 2.09
CA ALA A 465 17.12 -6.04 2.00
C ALA A 465 16.43 -6.05 3.38
N SER A 466 16.57 -7.14 4.13
CA SER A 466 16.06 -7.26 5.50
C SER A 466 16.72 -6.27 6.46
N LEU A 467 18.05 -6.11 6.40
CA LEU A 467 18.79 -5.15 7.22
C LEU A 467 18.34 -3.72 6.96
N VAL A 468 18.18 -3.34 5.69
CA VAL A 468 17.69 -2.00 5.31
C VAL A 468 16.27 -1.82 5.83
N THR A 469 15.38 -2.79 5.60
CA THR A 469 13.98 -2.70 6.04
C THR A 469 13.86 -2.59 7.58
N LEU A 470 14.68 -3.32 8.33
CA LEU A 470 14.72 -3.25 9.80
C LEU A 470 15.34 -1.94 10.32
N SER A 471 16.25 -1.34 9.55
CA SER A 471 16.87 -0.06 9.91
C SER A 471 15.91 1.12 9.70
N PHE A 472 14.92 0.98 8.80
CA PHE A 472 13.94 2.01 8.45
C PHE A 472 12.52 1.46 8.64
N PRO A 473 11.95 1.53 9.86
CA PRO A 473 10.65 0.93 10.19
C PRO A 473 9.51 1.36 9.27
N ASP A 474 9.58 2.58 8.73
CA ASP A 474 8.57 3.17 7.85
C ASP A 474 8.47 2.47 6.50
N THR A 475 9.53 1.77 6.09
CA THR A 475 9.55 0.99 4.84
C THR A 475 8.93 -0.39 4.98
N LEU A 476 8.74 -0.90 6.20
CA LEU A 476 8.20 -2.24 6.46
C LEU A 476 6.81 -2.42 5.85
N GLN A 477 5.91 -1.45 6.07
CA GLN A 477 4.54 -1.53 5.55
C GLN A 477 4.52 -1.45 4.01
N ALA A 478 5.36 -0.60 3.42
CA ALA A 478 5.49 -0.49 1.97
C ALA A 478 6.01 -1.80 1.35
N MET A 479 7.02 -2.40 1.97
CA MET A 479 7.56 -3.71 1.57
C MET A 479 6.53 -4.82 1.68
N GLN A 480 5.72 -4.84 2.74
CA GLN A 480 4.63 -5.81 2.86
C GLN A 480 3.61 -5.66 1.73
N VAL A 481 3.21 -4.43 1.39
CA VAL A 481 2.29 -4.18 0.26
C VAL A 481 2.94 -4.57 -1.07
N PHE A 482 4.23 -4.29 -1.26
CA PHE A 482 4.97 -4.69 -2.45
C PHE A 482 5.04 -6.22 -2.60
N MET A 483 5.38 -6.94 -1.53
CA MET A 483 5.46 -8.41 -1.55
C MET A 483 4.11 -9.10 -1.73
N LEU A 484 3.03 -8.52 -1.21
CA LEU A 484 1.67 -9.02 -1.45
C LEU A 484 1.21 -8.81 -2.91
N GLY A 485 1.75 -7.78 -3.58
CA GLY A 485 1.34 -7.37 -4.92
C GLY A 485 -0.04 -6.73 -4.94
N SER A 486 -0.37 -6.05 -6.04
CA SER A 486 -1.71 -5.48 -6.25
C SER A 486 -2.01 -5.31 -7.73
N THR A 487 -3.23 -5.64 -8.12
CA THR A 487 -3.76 -5.34 -9.46
C THR A 487 -4.53 -4.02 -9.49
N ALA A 488 -4.73 -3.35 -8.36
CA ALA A 488 -5.64 -2.20 -8.24
C ALA A 488 -5.32 -1.06 -9.24
N PHE A 489 -4.07 -0.91 -9.65
CA PHE A 489 -3.61 0.16 -10.53
C PHE A 489 -3.24 -0.31 -11.94
N VAL A 490 -3.61 -1.54 -12.30
CA VAL A 490 -3.37 -2.08 -13.64
C VAL A 490 -4.38 -1.49 -14.62
N GLY A 491 -3.88 -0.80 -15.65
CA GLY A 491 -4.67 -0.26 -16.76
C GLY A 491 -4.36 -0.95 -18.09
N TRP A 492 -5.02 -0.50 -19.16
CA TRP A 492 -4.84 -1.05 -20.51
C TRP A 492 -3.41 -0.91 -21.04
N SER A 493 -2.71 0.19 -20.73
CA SER A 493 -1.31 0.39 -21.10
C SER A 493 -0.38 -0.66 -20.48
N ALA A 494 -0.60 -1.01 -19.21
CA ALA A 494 0.14 -2.07 -18.54
C ALA A 494 -0.16 -3.45 -19.17
N CYS A 495 -1.42 -3.70 -19.55
CA CYS A 495 -1.78 -4.93 -20.26
C CYS A 495 -1.08 -5.04 -21.61
N ALA A 496 -1.05 -3.96 -22.39
CA ALA A 496 -0.35 -3.91 -23.67
C ALA A 496 1.17 -4.15 -23.51
N LEU A 497 1.80 -3.55 -22.49
CA LEU A 497 3.21 -3.80 -22.16
C LEU A 497 3.47 -5.26 -21.80
N MET A 498 2.64 -5.85 -20.94
CA MET A 498 2.77 -7.27 -20.57
C MET A 498 2.57 -8.20 -21.78
N ALA A 499 1.58 -7.93 -22.63
CA ALA A 499 1.36 -8.67 -23.86
C ALA A 499 2.56 -8.56 -24.82
N GLY A 500 3.09 -7.34 -25.01
CA GLY A 500 4.28 -7.11 -25.83
C GLY A 500 5.51 -7.88 -25.34
N CYS A 501 5.79 -7.83 -24.03
CA CYS A 501 6.88 -8.60 -23.44
C CYS A 501 6.69 -10.11 -23.61
N GLY A 502 5.45 -10.60 -23.49
CA GLY A 502 5.13 -12.02 -23.67
C GLY A 502 5.30 -12.50 -25.11
N CYS A 503 5.04 -11.64 -26.11
CA CYS A 503 5.26 -11.99 -27.52
C CYS A 503 6.75 -12.00 -27.92
N CYS A 504 7.61 -11.29 -27.19
CA CYS A 504 9.05 -11.24 -27.45
C CYS A 504 9.83 -12.42 -26.84
N ALA A 505 9.21 -13.17 -25.93
CA ALA A 505 9.80 -14.31 -25.21
C ALA A 505 9.36 -15.63 -25.83
#